data_AF-A0A7D5T169-F1
#
_entry.id   AF-A0A7D5T169-F1
#
_cell.length_a   1.000
_cell.length_b   1.000
_cell.length_c   1.000
_cell.angle_alpha   90.00
_cell.angle_beta   90.00
_cell.angle_gamma   90.00
#
_symmetry.space_group_name_H-M   'P 1'
#
loop_
_entity.id
_entity.type
_entity.pdbx_description
1 polymer ?
#
loop_
_entity_poly.entity_id
_entity_poly.type
_entity_poly.pdbx_seq_one_letter_code
_entity_poly.pdbx_strand_id
1 'polypeptide(L)'
;MNDFFFDDNTEKLPEEIALENAVQNALKFFEIRDFATSLPYIIEAIDICERFGIGIPNLYLMRAYAEMETGEPEKALISIEKEINSFPYNTRAFELKEQIEFSIQKKRPNF
;
A
#
# COMPACT_ATOMS: atom_id res chain seq x y z
N MET A 1 -48.55 5.25 6.07
CA MET A 1 -47.48 4.26 6.06
C MET A 1 -46.51 4.71 4.99
N ASN A 2 -45.40 5.32 5.39
CA ASN A 2 -44.29 5.59 4.48
C ASN A 2 -43.38 4.37 4.57
N ASP A 3 -43.58 3.43 3.67
CA ASP A 3 -42.65 2.34 3.49
C ASP A 3 -41.40 2.93 2.83
N PHE A 4 -40.46 3.33 3.68
CA PHE A 4 -39.08 3.62 3.31
C PHE A 4 -38.46 2.28 2.91
N PHE A 5 -38.63 1.91 1.65
CA PHE A 5 -37.80 0.91 1.00
C PHE A 5 -36.39 1.50 0.95
N PHE A 6 -35.53 1.09 1.87
CA PHE A 6 -34.10 1.13 1.63
C PHE A 6 -33.83 0.07 0.56
N ASP A 7 -33.85 0.51 -0.69
CA ASP A 7 -33.36 -0.28 -1.81
C ASP A 7 -31.87 -0.51 -1.57
N ASP A 8 -31.53 -1.72 -1.14
CA ASP A 8 -30.17 -2.19 -0.82
C ASP A 8 -29.31 -2.39 -2.10
N ASN A 9 -29.68 -1.70 -3.19
CA ASN A 9 -29.01 -1.69 -4.49
C ASN A 9 -28.27 -0.37 -4.70
N THR A 10 -27.43 0.04 -3.75
CA THR A 10 -26.38 1.00 -4.07
C THR A 10 -25.40 0.33 -5.03
N GLU A 11 -25.58 0.55 -6.33
CA GLU A 11 -24.58 0.25 -7.34
C GLU A 11 -23.25 0.85 -6.88
N LYS A 12 -22.22 0.01 -6.69
CA LYS A 12 -20.87 0.47 -6.35
C LYS A 12 -20.40 1.45 -7.42
N LEU A 13 -19.81 2.56 -6.99
CA LEU A 13 -19.24 3.51 -7.94
C LEU A 13 -18.09 2.85 -8.72
N PRO A 14 -17.84 3.24 -9.99
CA PRO A 14 -16.74 2.69 -10.78
C PRO A 14 -15.39 2.72 -10.06
N GLU A 15 -15.16 3.75 -9.24
CA GLU A 15 -13.92 3.94 -8.50
C GLU A 15 -13.81 3.04 -7.26
N GLU A 16 -14.94 2.68 -6.64
CA GLU A 16 -14.97 1.68 -5.57
C GLU A 16 -14.62 0.30 -6.14
N ILE A 17 -15.15 -0.02 -7.33
CA ILE A 17 -14.84 -1.26 -8.05
C ILE A 17 -13.36 -1.28 -8.45
N ALA A 18 -12.83 -0.16 -8.95
CA ALA A 18 -11.42 -0.03 -9.31
C ALA A 18 -10.51 -0.21 -8.10
N LEU A 19 -10.84 0.44 -6.98
CA LEU A 19 -10.09 0.32 -5.73
C LEU A 19 -10.10 -1.12 -5.21
N GLU A 20 -11.26 -1.77 -5.18
CA GLU A 20 -11.40 -3.16 -4.76
C GLU A 20 -10.56 -4.09 -5.64
N ASN A 21 -10.64 -3.92 -6.96
CA ASN A 21 -9.84 -4.72 -7.90
C ASN A 21 -8.33 -4.49 -7.72
N ALA A 22 -7.89 -3.25 -7.53
CA ALA A 22 -6.49 -2.92 -7.30
C ALA A 22 -5.99 -3.55 -6.00
N VAL A 23 -6.73 -3.40 -4.89
CA VAL A 23 -6.36 -4.00 -3.60
C VAL A 23 -6.35 -5.52 -3.66
N GLN A 24 -7.36 -6.16 -4.28
CA GLN A 24 -7.43 -7.62 -4.39
C GLN A 24 -6.27 -8.18 -5.22
N ASN A 25 -5.94 -7.56 -6.36
CA ASN A 25 -4.81 -8.00 -7.16
C ASN A 25 -3.47 -7.75 -6.44
N ALA A 26 -3.32 -6.58 -5.81
CA ALA A 26 -2.15 -6.27 -4.99
C ALA A 26 -1.91 -7.37 -3.95
N LEU A 27 -2.93 -7.71 -3.14
CA LEU A 27 -2.86 -8.76 -2.13
C LEU A 27 -2.55 -10.13 -2.73
N LYS A 28 -3.28 -10.53 -3.78
CA LYS A 28 -3.10 -11.82 -4.46
C LYS A 28 -1.65 -12.05 -4.89
N PHE A 29 -1.03 -11.06 -5.54
CA PHE A 29 0.36 -11.18 -5.99
C PHE A 29 1.36 -11.02 -4.83
N PHE A 30 1.03 -10.22 -3.83
CA PHE A 30 1.86 -10.03 -2.64
C PHE A 30 1.96 -11.32 -1.81
N GLU A 31 0.87 -12.06 -1.63
CA GLU A 31 0.81 -13.32 -0.87
C GLU A 31 1.68 -14.41 -1.48
N ILE A 32 1.73 -14.48 -2.81
CA ILE A 32 2.62 -15.42 -3.53
C ILE A 32 4.04 -14.88 -3.71
N ARG A 33 4.36 -13.73 -3.10
CA ARG A 33 5.66 -13.05 -3.16
C ARG A 33 6.08 -12.60 -4.56
N ASP A 34 5.12 -12.41 -5.45
CA ASP A 34 5.34 -11.78 -6.76
C ASP A 34 5.23 -10.25 -6.61
N PHE A 35 6.27 -9.66 -6.01
CA PHE A 35 6.30 -8.23 -5.70
C PHE A 35 6.36 -7.35 -6.96
N ALA A 36 6.98 -7.84 -8.04
CA ALA A 36 7.04 -7.11 -9.30
C ALA A 36 5.65 -6.94 -9.92
N THR A 37 4.82 -7.98 -9.88
CA THR A 37 3.44 -7.91 -10.38
C THR A 37 2.49 -7.22 -9.38
N SER A 38 2.75 -7.34 -8.07
CA SER A 38 1.96 -6.68 -7.03
C SER A 38 2.11 -5.14 -7.06
N LEU A 39 3.32 -4.64 -7.29
CA LEU A 39 3.65 -3.22 -7.14
C LEU A 39 2.78 -2.26 -7.98
N PRO A 40 2.50 -2.50 -9.27
CA PRO A 40 1.60 -1.66 -10.04
C PRO A 40 0.19 -1.55 -9.44
N TYR A 41 -0.36 -2.65 -8.92
CA TYR A 41 -1.69 -2.64 -8.29
C TYR A 41 -1.68 -1.90 -6.95
N ILE A 42 -0.59 -2.00 -6.18
CA ILE A 42 -0.41 -1.22 -4.95
C ILE A 42 -0.38 0.27 -5.27
N ILE A 43 0.34 0.67 -6.32
CA ILE A 43 0.42 2.07 -6.76
C ILE A 43 -0.97 2.56 -7.20
N GLU A 44 -1.69 1.79 -8.00
CA GLU A 44 -3.06 2.13 -8.43
C GLU A 44 -4.00 2.29 -7.23
N ALA A 45 -3.96 1.37 -6.27
CA ALA A 45 -4.78 1.46 -5.05
C ALA A 45 -4.47 2.74 -4.25
N ILE A 46 -3.18 3.09 -4.12
CA ILE A 46 -2.74 4.33 -3.45
C ILE A 46 -3.22 5.56 -4.22
N ASP A 47 -3.08 5.59 -5.53
CA ASP A 47 -3.47 6.74 -6.36
C ASP A 47 -4.98 7.01 -6.27
N ILE A 48 -5.79 5.94 -6.23
CA ILE A 48 -7.24 6.05 -6.00
C ILE A 48 -7.50 6.55 -4.57
N CYS A 49 -6.86 5.97 -3.57
CA CYS A 49 -6.98 6.40 -2.17
C CYS A 49 -6.65 7.88 -1.97
N GLU A 50 -5.51 8.36 -2.50
CA GLU A 50 -5.10 9.77 -2.41
C GLU A 50 -6.10 10.70 -3.11
N ARG A 51 -6.63 10.29 -4.28
CA ARG A 51 -7.63 11.08 -5.02
C ARG A 51 -8.92 11.29 -4.24
N PHE A 52 -9.36 10.28 -3.50
CA PHE A 52 -10.60 10.32 -2.72
C PHE A 52 -10.39 10.69 -1.25
N GLY A 53 -9.15 10.92 -0.81
CA GLY A 53 -8.84 11.21 0.59
C GLY A 53 -9.11 10.03 1.53
N ILE A 54 -9.05 8.80 1.01
CA ILE A 54 -9.28 7.57 1.77
C ILE A 54 -7.92 7.05 2.25
N GLY A 55 -7.81 6.76 3.54
CA GLY A 55 -6.63 6.08 4.10
C GLY A 55 -6.89 4.60 4.29
N ILE A 56 -6.27 3.74 3.48
CA ILE A 56 -6.26 2.28 3.73
C ILE A 56 -4.95 1.93 4.46
N PRO A 57 -5.01 1.39 5.69
CA PRO A 57 -3.84 0.97 6.43
C PRO A 57 -3.01 -0.05 5.65
N ASN A 58 -1.69 -0.01 5.81
CA ASN A 58 -0.71 -0.91 5.21
C ASN A 58 -0.52 -0.83 3.69
N LEU A 59 -1.21 0.03 2.94
CA LEU A 59 -0.90 0.16 1.50
C LEU A 59 0.51 0.69 1.27
N TYR A 60 0.93 1.70 2.05
CA TYR A 60 2.29 2.21 1.96
C TYR A 60 3.31 1.25 2.56
N LEU A 61 2.93 0.50 3.60
CA LEU A 61 3.74 -0.61 4.13
C LEU A 61 4.01 -1.67 3.05
N MET A 62 2.96 -2.12 2.35
CA MET A 62 3.07 -3.10 1.26
C MET A 62 3.94 -2.57 0.13
N ARG A 63 3.74 -1.30 -0.25
CA ARG A 63 4.55 -0.63 -1.27
C ARG A 63 6.03 -0.63 -0.88
N ALA A 64 6.34 -0.20 0.33
CA ALA A 64 7.72 -0.16 0.82
C ALA A 64 8.37 -1.55 0.81
N TYR A 65 7.63 -2.57 1.24
CA TYR A 65 8.13 -3.94 1.22
C TYR A 65 8.41 -4.42 -0.21
N ALA A 66 7.47 -4.21 -1.13
CA ALA A 66 7.64 -4.59 -2.54
C ALA A 66 8.78 -3.83 -3.22
N GLU A 67 8.94 -2.53 -2.96
CA GLU A 67 10.06 -1.71 -3.45
C GLU A 67 11.40 -2.22 -2.90
N MET A 68 11.47 -2.59 -1.62
CA MET A 68 12.67 -3.17 -1.03
C MET A 68 13.06 -4.49 -1.68
N GLU A 69 12.10 -5.42 -1.82
CA GLU A 69 12.33 -6.75 -2.41
C GLU A 69 12.66 -6.69 -3.91
N THR A 70 12.16 -5.68 -4.62
CA THR A 70 12.48 -5.43 -6.04
C THR A 70 13.79 -4.65 -6.24
N GLY A 71 14.51 -4.32 -5.17
CA GLY A 71 15.85 -3.75 -5.23
C GLY A 71 15.91 -2.22 -5.19
N GLU A 72 14.81 -1.55 -4.85
CA GLU A 72 14.64 -0.09 -4.79
C GLU A 72 14.48 0.42 -3.33
N PRO A 73 15.45 0.17 -2.42
CA PRO A 73 15.29 0.47 -1.00
C PRO A 73 15.18 1.97 -0.69
N GLU A 74 15.73 2.85 -1.53
CA GLU A 74 15.57 4.30 -1.38
C GLU A 74 14.11 4.74 -1.61
N LYS A 75 13.40 4.11 -2.56
CA LYS A 75 11.97 4.35 -2.77
C LYS A 75 11.16 3.75 -1.61
N ALA A 76 11.55 2.56 -1.16
CA ALA A 76 10.94 1.92 -0.01
C ALA A 76 10.98 2.80 1.25
N LEU A 77 12.08 3.52 1.46
CA LEU A 77 12.22 4.45 2.59
C LEU A 77 11.20 5.60 2.52
N ILE A 78 10.96 6.16 1.33
CA ILE A 78 9.95 7.21 1.13
C ILE A 78 8.55 6.65 1.39
N SER A 79 8.26 5.46 0.86
CA SER A 79 6.97 4.80 1.05
C SER A 79 6.70 4.48 2.53
N ILE A 80 7.69 3.96 3.27
CA ILE A 80 7.49 3.60 4.68
C ILE A 80 7.32 4.84 5.57
N GLU A 81 7.98 5.95 5.23
CA GLU A 81 7.76 7.23 5.93
C GLU A 81 6.34 7.75 5.71
N LYS A 82 5.76 7.60 4.52
CA LYS A 82 4.35 7.90 4.28
C LYS A 82 3.41 7.05 5.14
N GLU A 83 3.69 5.74 5.29
CA GLU A 83 2.91 4.86 6.17
C GLU A 83 2.97 5.35 7.63
N ILE A 84 4.17 5.61 8.16
CA ILE A 84 4.37 6.07 9.54
C ILE A 84 3.65 7.41 9.79
N ASN A 85 3.72 8.34 8.84
CA ASN A 85 3.06 9.65 8.97
C ASN A 85 1.53 9.52 8.94
N SER A 86 1.00 8.61 8.12
CA SER A 86 -0.45 8.40 7.97
C SER A 86 -1.01 7.51 9.10
N PHE A 87 -0.21 6.56 9.58
CA PHE A 87 -0.58 5.53 10.55
C PHE A 87 0.54 5.37 11.61
N PRO A 88 0.69 6.34 12.53
CA PRO A 88 1.83 6.40 13.48
C PRO A 88 1.83 5.28 14.53
N TYR A 89 0.76 4.50 14.62
CA TYR A 89 0.66 3.34 15.52
C TYR A 89 1.00 2.01 14.82
N ASN A 90 1.38 2.03 13.54
CA ASN A 90 1.75 0.84 12.80
C ASN A 90 3.18 0.40 13.15
N THR A 91 3.34 -0.44 14.18
CA THR A 91 4.66 -0.91 14.64
C THR A 91 5.45 -1.64 13.55
N ARG A 92 4.76 -2.37 12.66
CA ARG A 92 5.39 -3.05 11.51
C ARG A 92 6.06 -2.06 10.56
N ALA A 93 5.55 -0.84 10.46
CA ALA A 93 6.13 0.18 9.62
C ALA A 93 7.49 0.65 10.15
N PHE A 94 7.62 0.80 11.46
CA PHE A 94 8.91 1.13 12.09
C PHE A 94 9.92 -0.02 11.95
N GLU A 95 9.49 -1.26 12.18
CA GLU A 95 10.33 -2.45 12.00
C GLU A 95 10.86 -2.56 10.56
N LEU A 96 10.01 -2.31 9.56
CA LEU A 96 10.42 -2.33 8.16
C LEU A 96 11.35 -1.15 7.83
N LYS A 97 11.12 0.04 8.39
CA LYS A 97 11.99 1.20 8.21
C LYS A 97 13.43 0.89 8.65
N GLU A 98 13.61 0.29 9.83
CA GLU A 98 14.93 -0.10 10.32
C GLU A 98 15.63 -1.10 9.37
N GLN A 99 14.88 -2.07 8.83
CA GLN A 99 15.41 -3.04 7.86
C GLN A 99 15.85 -2.35 6.55
N ILE A 100 15.04 -1.43 6.04
CA ILE A 100 15.34 -0.66 4.82
C ILE A 100 16.61 0.17 5.05
N GLU A 101 16.70 0.93 6.14
CA GLU A 101 17.87 1.76 6.47
C GLU A 101 19.15 0.93 6.57
N PHE A 102 19.08 -0.23 7.21
CA PHE A 102 20.20 -1.17 7.29
C PHE A 102 20.62 -1.70 5.91
N SER A 103 19.66 -1.97 5.02
CA SER A 103 19.94 -2.42 3.65
C SER A 103 20.68 -1.35 2.84
N ILE A 104 20.31 -0.08 3.00
CA ILE A 104 20.94 1.07 2.32
C ILE A 104 22.37 1.26 2.82
N GLN A 105 22.58 1.19 4.14
CA GLN A 105 23.92 1.33 4.73
C GLN A 105 24.88 0.24 4.24
N LYS A 106 24.42 -1.01 4.13
CA LYS A 106 25.23 -2.11 3.59
C LYS A 106 25.65 -1.89 2.13
N LYS A 107 24.82 -1.24 1.32
CA LYS A 107 25.16 -0.90 -0.08
C LYS A 107 26.22 0.21 -0.19
N ARG A 108 26.47 0.97 0.88
CA ARG A 108 27.48 2.02 0.95
C ARG A 108 28.64 1.56 1.85
N PRO A 109 29.54 0.69 1.38
CA PRO A 109 30.75 0.41 2.15
C PRO A 109 31.52 1.72 2.34
N ASN A 110 31.73 2.11 3.60
CA ASN A 110 32.57 3.24 3.96
C ASN A 110 33.97 3.01 3.35
N PHE A 111 34.36 3.87 2.41
CA PHE A 111 35.73 3.97 1.90
C PHE A 111 36.59 4.80 2.86
#